data_AF-A0A954RDT1-F1
#
_entry.id   AF-A0A954RDT1-F1
#
_cell.length_a   1.000
_cell.length_b   1.000
_cell.length_c   1.000
_cell.angle_alpha   90.00
_cell.angle_beta   90.00
_cell.angle_gamma   90.00
#
_symmetry.space_group_name_H-M   'P 1'
#
loop_
_entity.id
_entity.type
_entity.pdbx_description
1 polymer ?
#
loop_
_entity_poly.entity_id
_entity_poly.type
_entity_poly.pdbx_seq_one_letter_code
_entity_poly.pdbx_strand_id
1 'polypeptide(L)'
;WLTPRVVDHYAAEDFTNCSEEQQQRLDLAVNEFRYIAEQVSSDQPADIEQFTSGMNRVRNLIAALGDIVLDEWMLAIQTVEGQATLWAEEAGWRARTEKKKIRESLLGTYEAPQLLIFAEPDLFVFDPVARFVPGGQGSFDLAIQPSYYTTSLYRDYNGDWYVHLEVCNGVSQSKRVAWGRDAFYECFEELRAFV
;
A
#
# COMPACT_ATOMS: atom_id res chain seq x y z
N TRP A 1 0.15 -21.73 -14.94
CA TRP A 1 0.43 -21.02 -13.68
C TRP A 1 1.56 -21.70 -12.91
N LEU A 2 1.58 -23.04 -12.83
CA LEU A 2 2.72 -23.78 -12.29
C LEU A 2 3.80 -23.93 -13.37
N THR A 3 4.49 -22.83 -13.67
CA THR A 3 5.54 -22.77 -14.71
C THR A 3 6.73 -21.94 -14.18
N PRO A 4 7.98 -22.27 -14.52
CA PRO A 4 9.16 -21.51 -14.04
C PRO A 4 9.06 -20.01 -14.31
N ARG A 5 8.44 -19.64 -15.44
CA ARG A 5 8.14 -18.26 -15.88
C ARG A 5 7.56 -17.32 -14.82
N VAL A 6 6.89 -17.83 -13.79
CA VAL A 6 6.35 -17.01 -12.70
C VAL A 6 7.47 -16.31 -11.91
N VAL A 7 8.66 -16.90 -11.85
CA VAL A 7 9.81 -16.41 -11.06
C VAL A 7 11.08 -16.24 -11.90
N ASP A 8 10.96 -16.20 -13.23
CA ASP A 8 12.12 -16.05 -14.13
C ASP A 8 12.82 -14.70 -13.97
N HIS A 9 12.09 -13.67 -13.53
CA HIS A 9 12.62 -12.33 -13.26
C HIS A 9 13.04 -12.11 -11.80
N TYR A 10 13.02 -13.15 -10.98
CA TYR A 10 13.52 -13.04 -9.61
C TYR A 10 15.04 -12.92 -9.61
N ALA A 11 15.54 -11.82 -9.06
CA ALA A 11 16.94 -11.55 -8.80
C ALA A 11 17.11 -11.17 -7.32
N ALA A 12 18.01 -11.84 -6.60
CA ALA A 12 18.19 -11.63 -5.15
C ALA A 12 18.70 -10.22 -4.85
N GLU A 13 19.46 -9.64 -5.79
CA GLU A 13 19.96 -8.27 -5.75
C GLU A 13 18.85 -7.20 -5.70
N ASP A 14 17.64 -7.50 -6.16
CA ASP A 14 16.50 -6.58 -6.08
C ASP A 14 15.98 -6.44 -4.64
N PHE A 15 16.40 -7.33 -3.73
CA PHE A 15 15.92 -7.43 -2.35
C PHE A 15 17.02 -7.09 -1.32
N THR A 16 18.10 -6.42 -1.73
CA THR A 16 19.21 -6.06 -0.81
C THR A 16 18.80 -5.13 0.33
N ASN A 17 17.66 -4.45 0.19
CA ASN A 17 17.10 -3.58 1.22
C ASN A 17 16.30 -4.34 2.29
N CYS A 18 16.07 -5.64 2.11
CA CYS A 18 15.37 -6.51 3.06
C CYS A 18 16.33 -7.10 4.10
N SER A 19 15.81 -7.63 5.19
CA SER A 19 16.63 -8.35 6.17
C SER A 19 17.22 -9.63 5.57
N GLU A 20 18.35 -10.09 6.09
CA GLU A 20 18.99 -11.33 5.64
C GLU A 20 18.02 -12.53 5.76
N GLU A 21 17.24 -12.58 6.84
CA GLU A 21 16.21 -13.61 7.06
C GLU A 21 15.12 -13.58 5.97
N GLN A 22 14.65 -12.38 5.60
CA GLN A 22 13.66 -12.21 4.53
C GLN A 22 14.21 -12.64 3.17
N GLN A 23 15.44 -12.25 2.84
CA GLN A 23 16.11 -12.63 1.61
C GLN A 23 16.27 -14.16 1.52
N GLN A 24 16.80 -14.79 2.57
CA GLN A 24 16.97 -16.24 2.62
C GLN A 24 15.64 -17.00 2.48
N ARG A 25 14.59 -16.51 3.14
CA ARG A 25 13.26 -17.13 3.06
C ARG A 25 12.63 -16.98 1.68
N LEU A 26 12.79 -15.83 1.03
CA LEU A 26 12.32 -15.60 -0.33
C LEU A 26 13.09 -16.46 -1.33
N ASP A 27 14.42 -16.50 -1.23
CA ASP A 27 15.29 -17.36 -2.04
C ASP A 27 14.86 -18.82 -1.94
N LEU A 28 14.65 -19.32 -0.73
CA LEU A 28 14.19 -20.68 -0.49
C LEU A 28 12.83 -20.91 -1.17
N ALA A 29 11.85 -20.03 -0.95
CA ALA A 29 10.51 -20.17 -1.52
C ALA A 29 10.52 -20.14 -3.07
N VAL A 30 11.34 -19.28 -3.67
CA VAL A 30 11.52 -19.21 -5.12
C VAL A 30 12.14 -20.49 -5.66
N ASN A 31 13.21 -20.98 -5.02
CA ASN A 31 13.90 -22.20 -5.46
C ASN A 31 13.01 -23.44 -5.32
N GLU A 32 12.25 -23.56 -4.23
CA GLU A 32 11.26 -24.63 -4.07
C GLU A 32 10.15 -24.56 -5.13
N PHE A 33 9.70 -23.36 -5.50
CA PHE A 33 8.71 -23.18 -6.57
C PHE A 33 9.29 -23.56 -7.94
N ARG A 34 10.52 -23.15 -8.27
CA ARG A 34 11.20 -23.53 -9.52
C ARG A 34 11.31 -25.05 -9.63
N TYR A 35 11.76 -25.70 -8.56
CA TYR A 35 11.92 -27.16 -8.51
C TYR A 35 10.63 -27.93 -8.85
N ILE A 36 9.48 -27.51 -8.31
CA ILE A 36 8.20 -28.17 -8.64
C ILE A 36 7.70 -27.79 -10.03
N ALA A 37 7.91 -26.54 -10.46
CA ALA A 37 7.46 -26.07 -11.76
C ALA A 37 8.22 -26.73 -12.93
N GLU A 38 9.48 -27.10 -12.73
CA GLU A 38 10.29 -27.86 -13.69
C GLU A 38 9.85 -29.32 -13.86
N GLN A 39 9.13 -29.88 -12.88
CA GLN A 39 8.62 -31.26 -12.94
C GLN A 39 7.31 -31.40 -13.71
N VAL A 40 6.65 -30.28 -14.00
CA VAL A 40 5.40 -30.26 -14.78
C VAL A 40 5.76 -30.16 -16.26
N SER A 41 5.42 -31.19 -17.03
CA SER A 41 5.59 -31.16 -18.48
C SER A 41 4.81 -30.00 -19.09
N SER A 42 5.41 -29.26 -20.02
CA SER A 42 4.75 -28.13 -20.69
C SER A 42 3.50 -28.54 -21.47
N ASP A 43 3.41 -29.81 -21.83
CA ASP A 43 2.41 -30.35 -22.77
C ASP A 43 1.35 -31.21 -22.07
N GLN A 44 1.39 -31.30 -20.74
CA GLN A 44 0.43 -32.06 -19.93
C GLN A 44 -0.03 -31.22 -18.72
N PRO A 45 -1.29 -31.34 -18.30
CA PRO A 45 -1.71 -30.76 -17.04
C PRO A 45 -0.98 -31.42 -15.87
N ALA A 46 -0.73 -30.64 -14.81
CA ALA A 46 -0.19 -31.18 -13.56
C ALA A 46 -1.14 -32.23 -12.97
N ASP A 47 -0.58 -33.31 -12.42
CA ASP A 47 -1.37 -34.27 -11.64
C ASP A 47 -1.83 -33.66 -10.30
N ILE A 48 -2.65 -34.40 -9.54
CA ILE A 48 -3.23 -33.91 -8.28
C ILE A 48 -2.14 -33.62 -7.23
N GLU A 49 -1.08 -34.43 -7.19
CA GLU A 49 0.02 -34.28 -6.25
C GLU A 49 0.86 -33.05 -6.60
N GLN A 50 1.22 -32.90 -7.87
CA GLN A 50 1.91 -31.74 -8.42
C GLN A 50 1.10 -30.46 -8.22
N PHE A 51 -0.22 -30.50 -8.46
CA PHE A 51 -1.12 -29.37 -8.23
C PHE A 51 -1.12 -28.96 -6.75
N THR A 52 -1.30 -29.93 -5.84
CA THR A 52 -1.37 -29.66 -4.40
C THR A 52 -0.05 -29.14 -3.87
N SER A 53 1.07 -29.77 -4.26
CA SER A 53 2.42 -29.34 -3.92
C SER A 53 2.72 -27.95 -4.46
N GLY A 54 2.43 -27.71 -5.74
CA GLY A 54 2.59 -26.41 -6.40
C GLY A 54 1.79 -25.30 -5.71
N MET A 55 0.54 -25.56 -5.33
CA MET A 55 -0.28 -24.60 -4.58
C MET A 55 0.33 -24.26 -3.21
N ASN A 56 0.92 -25.24 -2.52
CA ASN A 56 1.62 -24.98 -1.25
C ASN A 56 2.87 -24.13 -1.46
N ARG A 57 3.66 -24.38 -2.53
CA ARG A 57 4.83 -23.55 -2.85
C ARG A 57 4.44 -22.12 -3.24
N VAL A 58 3.36 -21.94 -4.00
CA VAL A 58 2.81 -20.60 -4.30
C VAL A 58 2.39 -19.88 -3.01
N ARG A 59 1.72 -20.55 -2.08
CA ARG A 59 1.35 -19.94 -0.79
C ARG A 59 2.58 -19.53 0.02
N ASN A 60 3.61 -20.36 0.06
CA ASN A 60 4.86 -20.04 0.75
C ASN A 60 5.57 -18.84 0.10
N LEU A 61 5.60 -18.79 -1.23
CA LEU A 61 6.14 -17.66 -1.99
C LEU A 61 5.37 -16.37 -1.71
N ILE A 62 4.03 -16.42 -1.76
CA ILE A 62 3.18 -15.27 -1.43
C ILE A 62 3.40 -14.82 0.00
N ALA A 63 3.54 -15.74 0.96
CA ALA A 63 3.80 -15.40 2.35
C ALA A 63 5.19 -14.75 2.54
N ALA A 64 6.23 -15.29 1.91
CA ALA A 64 7.59 -14.72 1.98
C ALA A 64 7.64 -13.31 1.37
N LEU A 65 7.04 -13.12 0.19
CA LEU A 65 6.96 -11.81 -0.44
C LEU A 65 6.03 -10.85 0.33
N GLY A 66 4.95 -11.37 0.91
CA GLY A 66 3.97 -10.61 1.67
C GLY A 66 4.60 -9.92 2.88
N ASP A 67 5.50 -10.60 3.61
CA ASP A 67 6.20 -10.01 4.75
C ASP A 67 7.08 -8.82 4.32
N ILE A 68 7.82 -8.97 3.22
CA ILE A 68 8.66 -7.90 2.65
C ILE A 68 7.80 -6.70 2.21
N VAL A 69 6.71 -6.96 1.49
CA VAL A 69 5.81 -5.91 1.00
C VAL A 69 5.11 -5.21 2.15
N LEU A 70 4.75 -5.94 3.21
CA LEU A 70 4.11 -5.36 4.38
C LEU A 70 5.06 -4.42 5.13
N ASP A 71 6.32 -4.81 5.33
CA ASP A 71 7.32 -3.94 6.00
C ASP A 71 7.54 -2.64 5.21
N GLU A 72 7.72 -2.76 3.89
CA GLU A 72 7.83 -1.61 2.98
C GLU A 72 6.60 -0.70 3.06
N TRP A 73 5.41 -1.30 3.04
CA TRP A 73 4.16 -0.57 3.13
C TRP A 73 3.99 0.16 4.45
N MET A 74 4.33 -0.49 5.57
CA MET A 74 4.26 0.10 6.90
C MET A 74 5.21 1.29 7.04
N LEU A 75 6.41 1.20 6.45
CA LEU A 75 7.35 2.32 6.38
C LEU A 75 6.80 3.49 5.56
N ALA A 76 6.18 3.19 4.40
CA ALA A 76 5.55 4.21 3.57
C ALA A 76 4.39 4.90 4.32
N ILE A 77 3.58 4.13 5.06
CA ILE A 77 2.50 4.68 5.89
C ILE A 77 3.06 5.62 6.96
N GLN A 78 4.07 5.18 7.70
CA GLN A 78 4.70 5.99 8.76
C GLN A 78 5.32 7.27 8.21
N THR A 79 5.88 7.21 6.99
CA THR A 79 6.46 8.39 6.34
C THR A 79 5.39 9.43 6.01
N VAL A 80 4.29 9.00 5.40
CA VAL A 80 3.18 9.89 5.00
C VAL A 80 2.44 10.43 6.23
N GLU A 81 2.22 9.61 7.24
CA GLU A 81 1.61 10.04 8.52
C GLU A 81 2.51 11.02 9.27
N GLY A 82 3.82 10.75 9.36
CA GLY A 82 4.77 11.66 10.02
C GLY A 82 4.87 13.02 9.33
N GLN A 83 4.78 13.05 7.98
CA GLN A 83 4.68 14.30 7.22
C GLN A 83 3.39 15.06 7.54
N ALA A 84 2.24 14.38 7.51
CA ALA A 84 0.94 15.00 7.80
C ALA A 84 0.87 15.53 9.25
N THR A 85 1.39 14.78 10.22
CA THR A 85 1.48 15.20 11.62
C THR A 85 2.33 16.46 11.76
N LEU A 86 3.52 16.49 11.15
CA LEU A 86 4.40 17.66 11.17
C LEU A 86 3.69 18.90 10.59
N TRP A 87 3.05 18.78 9.44
CA TRP A 87 2.38 19.92 8.80
C TRP A 87 1.12 20.37 9.53
N ALA A 88 0.41 19.46 10.19
CA ALA A 88 -0.70 19.80 11.08
C ALA A 88 -0.22 20.61 12.29
N GLU A 89 0.87 20.20 12.93
CA GLU A 89 1.47 20.92 14.06
C GLU A 89 1.97 22.32 13.65
N GLU A 90 2.62 22.44 12.47
CA GLU A 90 3.04 23.73 11.90
C GLU A 90 1.86 24.69 11.70
N ALA A 91 0.67 24.18 11.37
CA ALA A 91 -0.56 24.94 11.24
C ALA A 91 -1.28 25.20 12.58
N GLY A 92 -0.71 24.73 13.70
CA GLY A 92 -1.32 24.85 15.03
C GLY A 92 -2.50 23.91 15.27
N TRP A 93 -2.68 22.89 14.42
CA TRP A 93 -3.73 21.88 14.58
C TRP A 93 -3.29 20.79 15.53
N ARG A 94 -4.25 20.13 16.18
CA ARG A 94 -3.97 19.00 17.07
C ARG A 94 -4.11 17.71 16.29
N ALA A 95 -3.06 16.89 16.30
CA ALA A 95 -3.07 15.59 15.66
C ALA A 95 -2.94 14.47 16.70
N ARG A 96 -3.61 13.34 16.47
CA ARG A 96 -3.51 12.14 17.30
C ARG A 96 -3.56 10.90 16.42
N THR A 97 -2.60 10.00 16.62
CA THR A 97 -2.55 8.71 15.93
C THR A 97 -3.36 7.65 16.68
N GLU A 98 -4.12 6.86 15.95
CA GLU A 98 -4.84 5.67 16.40
C GLU A 98 -4.37 4.42 15.64
N LYS A 99 -4.59 3.24 16.21
CA LYS A 99 -4.33 1.98 15.49
C LYS A 99 -5.59 1.50 14.79
N LYS A 100 -5.51 1.34 13.47
CA LYS A 100 -6.57 0.76 12.65
C LYS A 100 -6.16 -0.64 12.18
N LYS A 101 -7.10 -1.58 12.28
CA LYS A 101 -6.94 -2.93 11.72
C LYS A 101 -7.32 -2.92 10.24
N ILE A 102 -6.42 -3.34 9.37
CA ILE A 102 -6.62 -3.46 7.92
C ILE A 102 -6.56 -4.93 7.52
N ARG A 103 -7.42 -5.32 6.56
CA ARG A 103 -7.44 -6.67 5.99
C ARG A 103 -7.31 -6.59 4.48
N GLU A 104 -6.25 -7.17 3.94
CA GLU A 104 -5.98 -7.28 2.52
C GLU A 104 -5.83 -8.74 2.10
N SER A 105 -6.22 -9.06 0.87
CA SER A 105 -6.18 -10.45 0.37
C SER A 105 -4.76 -11.03 0.30
N LEU A 106 -3.75 -10.18 0.03
CA LEU A 106 -2.36 -10.60 -0.17
C LEU A 106 -1.48 -10.41 1.07
N LEU A 107 -1.76 -9.42 1.91
CA LEU A 107 -0.97 -9.13 3.13
C LEU A 107 -1.61 -9.69 4.41
N GLY A 108 -2.80 -10.28 4.31
CA GLY A 108 -3.52 -10.78 5.47
C GLY A 108 -4.10 -9.64 6.31
N THR A 109 -3.90 -9.68 7.61
CA THR A 109 -4.47 -8.72 8.56
C THR A 109 -3.38 -8.11 9.42
N TYR A 110 -3.34 -6.79 9.47
CA TYR A 110 -2.30 -6.03 10.17
C TYR A 110 -2.89 -4.75 10.80
N GLU A 111 -2.10 -4.08 11.65
CA GLU A 111 -2.47 -2.79 12.26
C GLU A 111 -1.63 -1.67 11.64
N ALA A 112 -2.27 -0.57 11.25
CA ALA A 112 -1.64 0.63 10.69
C ALA A 112 -2.05 1.88 11.47
N PRO A 113 -1.19 2.92 11.54
CA PRO A 113 -1.56 4.20 12.13
C PRO A 113 -2.60 4.93 11.26
N GLN A 114 -3.66 5.42 11.89
CA GLN A 114 -4.63 6.35 11.34
C GLN A 114 -4.50 7.67 12.08
N LEU A 115 -4.48 8.79 11.37
CA LEU A 115 -4.28 10.10 11.98
C LEU A 115 -5.59 10.86 12.08
N LEU A 116 -5.93 11.30 13.29
CA LEU A 116 -7.05 12.19 13.58
C LEU A 116 -6.52 13.60 13.73
N ILE A 117 -7.01 14.54 12.93
CA ILE A 117 -6.52 15.93 12.89
C ILE A 117 -7.69 16.85 13.23
N PHE A 118 -7.57 17.56 14.34
CA PHE A 118 -8.52 18.57 14.76
C PHE A 118 -8.04 19.95 14.32
N ALA A 119 -8.65 20.46 13.26
CA ALA A 119 -8.38 21.75 12.66
C ALA A 119 -9.64 22.60 12.79
N GLU A 120 -9.76 23.29 13.93
CA GLU A 120 -10.99 23.93 14.43
C GLU A 120 -11.79 24.66 13.34
N PRO A 121 -13.13 24.44 13.25
CA PRO A 121 -13.95 23.61 14.16
C PRO A 121 -14.03 22.13 13.77
N ASP A 122 -13.35 21.70 12.70
CA ASP A 122 -13.60 20.43 12.05
C ASP A 122 -12.63 19.32 12.50
N LEU A 123 -13.11 18.07 12.42
CA LEU A 123 -12.30 16.87 12.60
C LEU A 123 -12.06 16.21 11.26
N PHE A 124 -10.78 15.96 10.95
CA PHE A 124 -10.34 15.24 9.78
C PHE A 124 -9.78 13.87 10.18
N VAL A 125 -9.98 12.88 9.32
CA VAL A 125 -9.46 11.53 9.47
C VAL A 125 -8.59 11.24 8.26
N PHE A 126 -7.30 11.06 8.49
CA PHE A 126 -6.34 10.68 7.47
C PHE A 126 -6.03 9.18 7.62
N ASP A 127 -6.56 8.41 6.67
CA ASP A 127 -6.81 6.99 6.82
C ASP A 127 -6.04 6.17 5.78
N PRO A 128 -5.10 5.29 6.17
CA PRO A 128 -4.52 4.33 5.24
C PRO A 128 -5.60 3.34 4.78
N VAL A 129 -5.72 3.16 3.46
CA VAL A 129 -6.76 2.33 2.84
C VAL A 129 -6.23 0.93 2.53
N ALA A 130 -5.22 0.82 1.65
CA ALA A 130 -4.65 -0.46 1.22
C ALA A 130 -3.32 -0.27 0.49
N ARG A 131 -2.48 -1.31 0.49
CA ARG A 131 -1.24 -1.40 -0.32
C ARG A 131 -1.51 -1.67 -1.80
N PHE A 132 -2.53 -2.47 -2.11
CA PHE A 132 -2.86 -2.86 -3.48
C PHE A 132 -4.16 -2.19 -3.93
N VAL A 133 -4.03 -1.10 -4.69
CA VAL A 133 -5.18 -0.35 -5.24
C VAL A 133 -5.12 -0.33 -6.78
N PRO A 134 -6.26 -0.25 -7.48
CA PRO A 134 -6.26 -0.08 -8.93
C PRO A 134 -5.47 1.18 -9.34
N GLY A 135 -4.43 0.99 -10.16
CA GLY A 135 -3.63 2.10 -10.68
C GLY A 135 -2.53 2.64 -9.75
N GLY A 136 -2.27 2.02 -8.61
CA GLY A 136 -1.25 2.49 -7.67
C GLY A 136 -0.68 1.42 -6.73
N GLN A 137 0.30 1.83 -5.92
CA GLN A 137 1.03 1.03 -4.94
C GLN A 137 0.73 1.42 -3.49
N GLY A 138 -0.41 2.06 -3.25
CA GLY A 138 -0.85 2.49 -1.93
C GLY A 138 -1.89 3.58 -2.03
N SER A 139 -2.77 3.67 -1.04
CA SER A 139 -3.74 4.76 -0.94
C SER A 139 -4.01 5.17 0.49
N PHE A 140 -4.26 6.47 0.66
CA PHE A 140 -4.85 7.08 1.84
C PHE A 140 -6.12 7.84 1.44
N ASP A 141 -7.05 7.97 2.37
CA ASP A 141 -8.17 8.90 2.27
C ASP A 141 -8.03 9.96 3.36
N LEU A 142 -8.22 11.23 3.01
CA LEU A 142 -8.45 12.30 3.96
C LEU A 142 -9.95 12.62 3.94
N ALA A 143 -10.62 12.40 5.07
CA ALA A 143 -12.05 12.62 5.23
C ALA A 143 -12.36 13.72 6.24
N ILE A 144 -13.37 14.56 5.98
CA ILE A 144 -13.89 15.54 6.95
C ILE A 144 -15.14 15.00 7.66
N GLN A 145 -15.23 15.21 8.97
CA GLN A 145 -16.37 14.82 9.80
C GLN A 145 -17.26 16.02 10.12
N PRO A 146 -18.61 15.86 10.14
CA PRO A 146 -19.36 14.62 9.98
C PRO A 146 -19.88 14.37 8.55
N SER A 147 -19.46 15.16 7.55
CA SER A 147 -20.01 15.08 6.19
C SER A 147 -19.47 13.92 5.36
N TYR A 148 -18.33 13.34 5.75
CA TYR A 148 -17.65 12.24 5.07
C TYR A 148 -17.22 12.52 3.63
N TYR A 149 -17.09 13.80 3.24
CA TYR A 149 -16.39 14.13 2.00
C TYR A 149 -14.92 13.74 2.13
N THR A 150 -14.36 13.22 1.05
CA THR A 150 -13.01 12.65 1.03
C THR A 150 -12.21 13.14 -0.16
N THR A 151 -10.91 13.34 0.04
CA THR A 151 -9.92 13.37 -1.04
C THR A 151 -8.94 12.23 -0.85
N SER A 152 -8.52 11.60 -1.94
CA SER A 152 -7.65 10.42 -1.91
C SER A 152 -6.24 10.76 -2.34
N LEU A 153 -5.29 10.18 -1.62
CA LEU A 153 -3.86 10.24 -1.89
C LEU A 153 -3.42 8.87 -2.41
N TYR A 154 -2.77 8.82 -3.58
CA TYR A 154 -2.31 7.61 -4.23
C TYR A 154 -0.79 7.59 -4.39
N ARG A 155 -0.19 6.41 -4.19
CA ARG A 155 1.21 6.16 -4.51
C ARG A 155 1.30 5.54 -5.90
N ASP A 156 2.15 6.06 -6.77
CA ASP A 156 2.36 5.46 -8.09
C ASP A 156 3.43 4.36 -8.07
N TYR A 157 3.72 3.79 -9.25
CA TYR A 157 4.70 2.70 -9.40
C TYR A 157 6.16 3.11 -9.22
N ASN A 158 6.46 4.42 -9.22
CA ASN A 158 7.79 4.95 -8.91
C ASN A 158 7.95 5.22 -7.41
N GLY A 159 6.88 5.04 -6.63
CA GLY A 159 6.85 5.28 -5.20
C GLY A 159 6.47 6.71 -4.81
N ASP A 160 6.16 7.57 -5.80
CA ASP A 160 5.79 8.96 -5.59
C ASP A 160 4.31 9.07 -5.19
N TRP A 161 4.03 9.99 -4.26
CA TRP A 161 2.69 10.22 -3.72
C TRP A 161 2.01 11.41 -4.39
N TYR A 162 0.71 11.29 -4.68
CA TYR A 162 -0.08 12.34 -5.32
C TYR A 162 -1.49 12.39 -4.78
N VAL A 163 -2.02 13.59 -4.60
CA VAL A 163 -3.43 13.81 -4.26
C VAL A 163 -4.21 14.23 -5.49
N HIS A 164 -5.47 13.82 -5.56
CA HIS A 164 -6.42 14.30 -6.55
C HIS A 164 -7.29 15.38 -5.92
N LEU A 165 -7.04 16.62 -6.33
CA LEU A 165 -7.77 17.78 -5.87
C LEU A 165 -8.93 18.07 -6.82
N GLU A 166 -10.14 18.13 -6.26
CA GLU A 166 -11.37 18.46 -6.98
C GLU A 166 -11.69 19.93 -6.74
N VAL A 167 -10.86 20.81 -7.32
CA VAL A 167 -11.08 22.25 -7.28
C VAL A 167 -12.51 22.52 -7.76
N CYS A 168 -13.35 23.13 -6.91
CA CYS A 168 -14.81 23.21 -6.89
C CYS A 168 -15.59 23.59 -8.19
N ASN A 169 -15.20 23.09 -9.36
CA ASN A 169 -15.61 23.54 -10.69
C ASN A 169 -15.97 22.39 -11.65
N GLY A 170 -16.18 21.17 -11.13
CA GLY A 170 -16.62 20.00 -11.89
C GLY A 170 -15.49 19.08 -12.38
N VAL A 171 -15.87 17.88 -12.83
CA VAL A 171 -15.00 16.73 -13.14
C VAL A 171 -13.88 17.03 -14.15
N SER A 172 -14.00 18.10 -14.93
CA SER A 172 -13.01 18.50 -15.95
C SER A 172 -11.81 19.29 -15.41
N GLN A 173 -11.79 19.65 -14.13
CA GLN A 173 -10.70 20.42 -13.51
C GLN A 173 -9.93 19.69 -12.40
N SER A 174 -10.14 18.38 -12.25
CA SER A 174 -9.37 17.61 -11.26
C SER A 174 -7.88 17.70 -11.56
N LYS A 175 -7.09 18.03 -10.53
CA LYS A 175 -5.65 18.20 -10.65
C LYS A 175 -4.95 17.13 -9.82
N ARG A 176 -4.08 16.36 -10.47
CA ARG A 176 -3.11 15.50 -9.77
C ARG A 176 -1.95 16.37 -9.31
N VAL A 177 -1.75 16.47 -8.01
CA VAL A 177 -0.68 17.27 -7.38
C VAL A 177 0.22 16.35 -6.59
N ALA A 178 1.54 16.54 -6.71
CA ALA A 178 2.50 15.80 -5.91
C ALA A 178 2.27 16.08 -4.43
N TRP A 179 2.35 15.03 -3.61
CA TRP A 179 2.19 15.15 -2.17
C TRP A 179 3.29 16.01 -1.58
N GLY A 180 2.89 16.97 -0.78
CA GLY A 180 3.76 17.96 -0.18
C GLY A 180 2.94 18.87 0.73
N ARG A 181 3.63 19.73 1.45
CA ARG A 181 3.02 20.60 2.46
C ARG A 181 1.87 21.46 1.90
N ASP A 182 2.07 22.08 0.74
CA ASP A 182 1.05 22.94 0.14
C ASP A 182 -0.17 22.13 -0.31
N ALA A 183 0.05 20.96 -0.92
CA ALA A 183 -1.02 20.06 -1.33
C ALA A 183 -1.81 19.54 -0.10
N PHE A 184 -1.13 19.24 1.00
CA PHE A 184 -1.77 18.87 2.27
C PHE A 184 -2.73 19.95 2.76
N TYR A 185 -2.32 21.23 2.79
CA TYR A 185 -3.22 22.30 3.19
C TYR A 185 -4.37 22.53 2.20
N GLU A 186 -4.10 22.42 0.90
CA GLU A 186 -5.12 22.54 -0.15
C GLU A 186 -6.23 21.50 0.02
N CYS A 187 -5.90 20.27 0.43
CA CYS A 187 -6.91 19.25 0.75
C CYS A 187 -7.90 19.69 1.84
N PHE A 188 -7.42 20.35 2.90
CA PHE A 188 -8.29 20.79 4.00
C PHE A 188 -9.23 21.90 3.56
N GLU A 189 -8.71 22.84 2.77
CA GLU A 189 -9.52 23.93 2.21
C GLU A 189 -10.59 23.41 1.24
N GLU A 190 -10.24 22.45 0.38
CA GLU A 190 -11.22 21.81 -0.51
C GLU A 190 -12.32 21.09 0.28
N LEU A 191 -11.94 20.26 1.26
CA LEU A 191 -12.92 19.51 2.05
C LEU A 191 -13.85 20.41 2.87
N ARG A 192 -13.34 21.53 3.41
CA ARG A 192 -14.16 22.53 4.12
C ARG A 192 -15.17 23.21 3.22
N ALA A 193 -14.88 23.36 1.93
CA ALA A 193 -15.83 23.96 1.00
C ALA A 193 -17.12 23.14 0.82
N PHE A 194 -17.14 21.89 1.26
CA PHE A 194 -18.30 21.01 1.21
C PHE A 194 -19.10 20.90 2.54
N VAL A 195 -18.67 21.58 3.60
CA VAL A 195 -19.34 21.60 4.92
C VAL A 195 -20.07 22.91 5.14
#